data_AF-A0A9E1LFG3-F1
#
_entry.id   AF-A0A9E1LFG3-F1
#
_cell.length_a   1.000
_cell.length_b   1.000
_cell.length_c   1.000
_cell.angle_alpha   90.00
_cell.angle_beta   90.00
_cell.angle_gamma   90.00
#
_symmetry.space_group_name_H-M   'P 1'
#
loop_
_entity.id
_entity.type
_entity.pdbx_description
1 polymer ?
#
loop_
_entity_poly.entity_id
_entity_poly.type
_entity_poly.pdbx_seq_one_letter_code
_entity_poly.pdbx_strand_id
1 'polypeptide(L)'
;MGEQKGSLNFNNGGAFLVLSVPVSAFVGVDDDGDGRWSVEEFDQHTNAIKKQIYERVQLRDDLNVATPLQGLLLSLVHLDHNSTVPANQLMILGRFAVNEDVSSPSLYINLQGRGVNEKIITITATRGAHSQKMNFSITANSHTVGFNMDWTDTKLQ
;
A
#
# COMPACT_ATOMS: atom_id res chain seq x y z
N MET A 1 -18.10 -4.48 2.77
CA MET A 1 -17.18 -4.22 1.65
C MET A 1 -16.02 -3.43 2.22
N GLY A 2 -14.79 -3.95 2.14
CA GLY A 2 -13.61 -3.25 2.65
C GLY A 2 -13.14 -2.23 1.62
N GLU A 3 -13.10 -0.96 2.00
CA GLU A 3 -12.53 0.10 1.16
C GLU A 3 -11.00 -0.04 1.15
N GLN A 4 -10.43 -0.33 -0.03
CA GLN A 4 -8.99 -0.40 -0.21
C GLN A 4 -8.39 0.99 -0.19
N LYS A 5 -7.73 1.33 0.91
CA LYS A 5 -7.23 2.67 1.17
C LYS A 5 -5.89 2.64 1.89
N GLY A 6 -5.17 3.74 1.78
CA GLY A 6 -3.91 3.91 2.48
C GLY A 6 -3.45 5.35 2.52
N SER A 7 -2.33 5.55 3.21
CA SER A 7 -1.65 6.82 3.32
C SER A 7 -0.15 6.64 3.13
N LEU A 8 0.49 7.68 2.61
CA LEU A 8 1.94 7.78 2.50
C LEU A 8 2.38 9.15 3.01
N ASN A 9 2.90 9.20 4.24
CA ASN A 9 3.25 10.48 4.88
C ASN A 9 4.76 10.69 4.85
N PHE A 10 5.20 11.78 4.26
CA PHE A 10 6.60 12.17 4.19
C PHE A 10 6.93 13.08 5.38
N ASN A 11 7.79 12.63 6.28
CA ASN A 11 8.21 13.36 7.47
C ASN A 11 9.59 12.89 7.98
N ASN A 12 10.42 13.80 8.51
CA ASN A 12 11.71 13.51 9.15
C ASN A 12 12.61 12.51 8.37
N GLY A 13 12.93 12.80 7.10
CA GLY A 13 13.74 11.89 6.27
C GLY A 13 13.14 10.47 6.11
N GLY A 14 11.82 10.35 6.09
CA GLY A 14 11.11 9.08 5.96
C GLY A 14 9.77 9.23 5.24
N ALA A 15 9.33 8.17 4.57
CA ALA A 15 7.98 8.06 4.03
C ALA A 15 7.28 6.88 4.70
N PHE A 16 6.26 7.17 5.51
CA PHE A 16 5.53 6.20 6.31
C PHE A 16 4.29 5.75 5.56
N LEU A 17 4.22 4.44 5.28
CA LEU A 17 3.16 3.82 4.50
C LEU A 17 2.20 3.09 5.44
N VAL A 18 0.90 3.28 5.24
CA VAL A 18 -0.17 2.44 5.80
C VAL A 18 -1.09 2.03 4.66
N LEU A 19 -1.34 0.73 4.49
CA LEU A 19 -2.25 0.19 3.48
C LEU A 19 -3.25 -0.77 4.15
N SER A 20 -4.51 -0.72 3.72
CA SER A 20 -5.49 -1.80 3.91
C SER A 20 -5.81 -2.38 2.54
N VAL A 21 -5.47 -3.65 2.33
CA VAL A 21 -5.64 -4.36 1.06
C VAL A 21 -6.37 -5.70 1.28
N PRO A 22 -7.10 -6.21 0.29
CA PRO A 22 -7.80 -7.49 0.41
C PRO A 22 -6.79 -8.63 0.40
N VAL A 23 -7.09 -9.65 1.20
CA VAL A 23 -6.29 -10.89 1.24
C VAL A 23 -6.27 -11.60 -0.12
N SER A 24 -7.30 -11.37 -0.95
CA SER A 24 -7.41 -11.90 -2.31
C SER A 24 -6.32 -11.39 -3.28
N ALA A 25 -5.60 -10.31 -2.94
CA ALA A 25 -4.49 -9.74 -3.72
C ALA A 25 -3.21 -10.57 -3.65
N PHE A 26 -3.17 -11.54 -2.74
CA PHE A 26 -2.02 -12.39 -2.49
C PHE A 26 -2.27 -13.79 -3.06
N VAL A 27 -1.19 -14.43 -3.49
CA VAL A 27 -1.23 -15.75 -4.13
C VAL A 27 -0.54 -16.77 -3.22
N GLY A 28 -1.15 -17.94 -3.09
CA GLY A 28 -0.57 -19.09 -2.35
C GLY A 28 -0.53 -18.87 -0.84
N VAL A 29 -1.60 -18.34 -0.26
CA VAL A 29 -1.74 -18.13 1.20
C VAL A 29 -3.03 -18.73 1.73
N ASP A 30 -4.11 -18.59 0.96
CA ASP A 30 -5.43 -19.20 1.19
C ASP A 30 -5.31 -20.71 0.88
N ASP A 31 -5.13 -21.52 1.93
CA ASP A 31 -4.83 -22.94 1.86
C ASP A 31 -6.12 -23.77 1.70
N ASP A 32 -7.21 -23.32 2.30
CA ASP A 32 -8.51 -24.00 2.22
C ASP A 32 -9.42 -23.48 1.09
N GLY A 33 -9.06 -22.34 0.48
CA GLY A 33 -9.74 -21.78 -0.68
C GLY A 33 -11.04 -21.04 -0.35
N ASP A 34 -11.27 -20.66 0.92
CA ASP A 34 -12.49 -19.97 1.34
C ASP A 34 -12.51 -18.47 0.94
N GLY A 35 -11.38 -17.97 0.41
CA GLY A 35 -11.22 -16.60 -0.04
C GLY A 35 -10.95 -15.60 1.09
N ARG A 36 -10.66 -16.07 2.29
CA ARG A 36 -10.32 -15.32 3.50
C ARG A 36 -9.07 -15.93 4.13
N TRP A 37 -8.51 -15.29 5.16
CA TRP A 37 -7.35 -15.81 5.88
C TRP A 37 -7.67 -16.05 7.35
N SER A 38 -7.39 -17.25 7.80
CA SER A 38 -7.24 -17.65 9.21
C SER A 38 -5.93 -17.11 9.83
N VAL A 39 -5.80 -17.22 11.15
CA VAL A 39 -4.52 -16.91 11.84
C VAL A 39 -3.44 -17.87 11.37
N GLU A 40 -3.80 -19.15 11.25
CA GLU A 40 -2.90 -20.24 10.91
C GLU A 40 -2.29 -20.05 9.51
N GLU A 41 -3.11 -19.73 8.51
CA GLU A 41 -2.63 -19.43 7.15
C GLU A 41 -1.73 -18.18 7.13
N PHE A 42 -2.11 -17.14 7.86
CA PHE A 42 -1.32 -15.92 7.95
C PHE A 42 0.06 -16.16 8.59
N ASP A 43 0.11 -16.91 9.70
CA ASP A 43 1.35 -17.23 10.40
C ASP A 43 2.24 -18.15 9.56
N GLN A 44 1.65 -19.19 8.94
CA GLN A 44 2.36 -20.14 8.09
C GLN A 44 3.00 -19.46 6.88
N HIS A 45 2.28 -18.53 6.25
CA HIS A 45 2.69 -17.89 4.99
C HIS A 45 3.26 -16.48 5.16
N THR A 46 3.51 -16.01 6.38
CA THR A 46 4.01 -14.65 6.66
C THR A 46 5.21 -14.27 5.80
N ASN A 47 6.16 -15.19 5.59
CA ASN A 47 7.33 -14.91 4.74
C ASN A 47 6.97 -14.72 3.26
N ALA A 48 6.05 -15.54 2.74
CA ALA A 48 5.57 -15.43 1.37
C ALA A 48 4.77 -14.12 1.16
N ILE A 49 3.95 -13.75 2.15
CA ILE A 49 3.21 -12.47 2.18
C ILE A 49 4.20 -11.31 2.12
N LYS A 50 5.20 -11.27 3.02
CA LYS A 50 6.22 -10.21 3.05
C LYS A 50 6.97 -10.09 1.73
N LYS A 51 7.37 -11.21 1.12
CA LYS A 51 8.03 -11.21 -0.20
C LYS A 51 7.15 -10.55 -1.28
N GLN A 52 5.88 -10.93 -1.36
CA GLN A 52 4.94 -10.32 -2.31
C GLN A 52 4.76 -8.81 -2.07
N ILE A 53 4.74 -8.36 -0.80
CA ILE A 53 4.67 -6.93 -0.47
C ILE A 53 5.92 -6.19 -0.98
N TYR A 54 7.12 -6.69 -0.69
CA TYR A 54 8.37 -6.04 -1.13
C TYR A 54 8.51 -5.96 -2.66
N GLU A 55 8.01 -6.97 -3.38
CA GLU A 55 8.02 -6.98 -4.84
C GLU A 55 7.00 -6.03 -5.46
N ARG A 56 5.85 -5.84 -4.81
CA ARG A 56 4.68 -5.14 -5.38
C ARG A 56 4.44 -3.75 -4.81
N VAL A 57 5.19 -3.36 -3.78
CA VAL A 57 5.11 -2.05 -3.14
C VAL A 57 6.51 -1.45 -3.09
N GLN A 58 6.75 -0.42 -3.89
CA GLN A 58 8.05 0.21 -4.02
C GLN A 58 7.91 1.72 -4.05
N LEU A 59 8.81 2.41 -3.37
CA LEU A 59 9.02 3.83 -3.59
C LEU A 59 10.30 4.00 -4.38
N ARG A 60 10.26 4.73 -5.48
CA ARG A 60 11.42 4.99 -6.32
C ARG A 60 11.74 6.46 -6.32
N ASP A 61 13.02 6.80 -6.32
CA ASP A 61 13.47 8.18 -6.47
C ASP A 61 13.32 8.67 -7.93
N ASP A 62 13.78 9.90 -8.17
CA ASP A 62 13.81 10.55 -9.48
C ASP A 62 14.72 9.83 -10.50
N LEU A 63 15.73 9.10 -10.03
CA LEU A 63 16.59 8.24 -10.82
C LEU A 63 16.01 6.82 -11.02
N ASN A 64 14.77 6.59 -10.59
CA ASN A 64 14.05 5.32 -10.67
C ASN A 64 14.71 4.19 -9.85
N VAL A 65 15.53 4.53 -8.85
CA VAL A 65 16.13 3.57 -7.93
C VAL A 65 15.14 3.23 -6.82
N ALA A 66 14.91 1.93 -6.60
CA ALA A 66 13.98 1.47 -5.59
C ALA A 66 14.53 1.66 -4.17
N THR A 67 13.78 2.39 -3.36
CA THR A 67 14.00 2.49 -1.91
C THR A 67 13.31 1.30 -1.23
N PRO A 68 14.03 0.50 -0.44
CA PRO A 68 13.44 -0.66 0.22
C PRO A 68 12.43 -0.22 1.28
N LEU A 69 11.31 -0.95 1.36
CA LEU A 69 10.39 -0.84 2.48
C LEU A 69 11.03 -1.49 3.72
N GLN A 70 11.04 -0.77 4.83
CA GLN A 70 11.64 -1.19 6.10
C GLN A 70 10.57 -1.24 7.19
N GLY A 71 10.85 -1.99 8.27
CA GLY A 71 9.99 -2.04 9.45
C GLY A 71 8.58 -2.55 9.13
N LEU A 72 8.46 -3.52 8.22
CA LEU A 72 7.20 -4.06 7.75
C LEU A 72 6.43 -4.74 8.90
N LEU A 73 5.28 -4.17 9.25
CA LEU A 73 4.32 -4.73 10.21
C LEU A 73 3.04 -5.13 9.47
N LEU A 74 2.52 -6.30 9.81
CA LEU A 74 1.36 -6.91 9.17
C LEU A 74 0.33 -7.26 10.24
N SER A 75 -0.95 -7.00 9.95
CA SER A 75 -2.06 -7.33 10.85
C SER A 75 -3.31 -7.66 10.05
N LEU A 76 -3.96 -8.77 10.40
CA LEU A 76 -5.28 -9.11 9.86
C LEU A 76 -6.34 -8.18 10.47
N VAL A 77 -7.10 -7.49 9.62
CA VAL A 77 -8.13 -6.56 10.10
C VAL A 77 -9.33 -7.35 10.63
N HIS A 78 -9.84 -6.95 11.80
CA HIS A 78 -10.98 -7.57 12.51
C HIS A 78 -10.72 -8.97 13.10
N LEU A 79 -9.46 -9.39 13.20
CA LEU A 79 -9.10 -10.59 13.94
C LEU A 79 -8.60 -10.16 15.33
N ASP A 80 -9.48 -10.25 16.33
CA ASP A 80 -9.06 -10.28 17.72
C ASP A 80 -8.66 -11.72 18.11
N HIS A 81 -7.91 -11.90 19.20
CA HIS A 81 -7.41 -13.21 19.64
C HIS A 81 -8.52 -14.24 19.94
N ASN A 82 -9.79 -13.84 19.95
CA ASN A 82 -10.94 -14.71 20.20
C ASN A 82 -11.87 -14.85 18.97
N SER A 83 -11.53 -14.22 17.85
CA SER A 83 -12.34 -14.20 16.64
C SER A 83 -11.98 -15.38 15.76
N THR A 84 -12.94 -16.27 15.55
CA THR A 84 -12.85 -17.38 14.60
C THR A 84 -13.27 -16.98 13.20
N VAL A 85 -13.49 -15.68 12.94
CA VAL A 85 -13.96 -15.19 11.64
C VAL A 85 -12.75 -14.90 10.75
N PRO A 86 -12.55 -15.64 9.65
CA PRO A 86 -11.43 -15.41 8.75
C PRO A 86 -11.47 -13.98 8.18
N ALA A 87 -10.31 -13.34 8.16
CA ALA A 87 -10.14 -11.96 7.77
C ALA A 87 -10.12 -11.81 6.24
N ASN A 88 -10.70 -10.72 5.73
CA ASN A 88 -10.72 -10.41 4.30
C ASN A 88 -9.84 -9.20 3.94
N GLN A 89 -9.15 -8.61 4.90
CA GLN A 89 -8.27 -7.46 4.73
C GLN A 89 -6.99 -7.66 5.54
N LEU A 90 -5.88 -7.24 4.95
CA LEU A 90 -4.57 -7.15 5.57
C LEU A 90 -4.19 -5.67 5.70
N MET A 91 -3.86 -5.26 6.93
CA MET A 91 -3.21 -3.99 7.20
C MET A 91 -1.70 -4.15 7.09
N ILE A 92 -1.07 -3.27 6.32
CA ILE A 92 0.37 -3.24 6.06
C ILE A 92 0.87 -1.89 6.53
N LEU A 93 1.88 -1.88 7.39
CA LEU A 93 2.61 -0.68 7.78
C LEU A 93 4.08 -0.85 7.43
N GLY A 94 4.73 0.25 7.04
CA GLY A 94 6.17 0.26 6.87
C GLY A 94 6.71 1.67 6.61
N ARG A 95 8.01 1.76 6.41
CA ARG A 95 8.71 3.02 6.16
C ARG A 95 9.71 2.88 5.03
N PHE A 96 9.75 3.86 4.14
CA PHE A 96 10.85 4.07 3.20
C PHE A 96 11.83 5.08 3.79
N ALA A 97 13.13 4.77 3.74
CA ALA A 97 14.19 5.70 4.09
C ALA A 97 14.45 6.62 2.89
N VAL A 98 13.85 7.81 2.90
CA VAL A 98 13.95 8.79 1.81
C VAL A 98 14.84 9.95 2.22
N ASN A 99 15.64 10.46 1.29
CA ASN A 99 16.35 11.71 1.50
C ASN A 99 15.35 12.89 1.43
N GLU A 100 15.57 13.96 2.20
CA GLU A 100 14.69 15.13 2.20
C GLU A 100 14.71 15.86 0.85
N ASP A 101 15.79 15.70 0.08
CA ASP A 101 15.97 16.28 -1.25
C ASP A 101 15.14 15.60 -2.36
N VAL A 102 14.48 14.47 -2.07
CA VAL A 102 13.63 13.80 -3.06
C VAL A 102 12.44 14.70 -3.42
N SER A 103 12.43 15.16 -4.66
CA SER A 103 11.49 16.16 -5.18
C SER A 103 10.23 15.53 -5.78
N SER A 104 10.36 14.36 -6.41
CA SER A 104 9.27 13.71 -7.16
C SER A 104 9.40 12.17 -7.15
N PRO A 105 9.30 11.50 -5.98
CA PRO A 105 9.40 10.06 -5.92
C PRO A 105 8.16 9.42 -6.54
N SER A 106 8.33 8.24 -7.12
CA SER A 106 7.22 7.47 -7.69
C SER A 106 6.88 6.30 -6.79
N LEU A 107 5.63 6.26 -6.33
CA LEU A 107 5.08 5.16 -5.57
C LEU A 107 4.50 4.13 -6.55
N TYR A 108 4.89 2.87 -6.38
CA TYR A 108 4.39 1.72 -7.13
C TYR A 108 3.61 0.81 -6.18
N ILE A 109 2.38 0.45 -6.55
CA ILE A 109 1.52 -0.48 -5.81
C ILE A 109 0.77 -1.38 -6.79
N ASN A 110 0.99 -2.69 -6.66
CA ASN A 110 0.26 -3.73 -7.37
C ASN A 110 -0.32 -4.76 -6.39
N LEU A 111 -1.28 -4.35 -5.56
CA LEU A 111 -1.94 -5.18 -4.54
C LEU A 111 -3.47 -5.15 -4.67
N GLN A 112 -3.99 -4.93 -5.87
CA GLN A 112 -5.43 -4.95 -6.13
C GLN A 112 -5.95 -6.38 -5.98
N GLY A 113 -7.10 -6.53 -5.31
CA GLY A 113 -7.73 -7.83 -5.12
C GLY A 113 -8.42 -8.38 -6.37
N ARG A 114 -8.89 -9.62 -6.23
CA ARG A 114 -9.57 -10.36 -7.30
C ARG A 114 -11.04 -9.98 -7.45
N GLY A 115 -11.70 -9.50 -6.39
CA GLY A 115 -13.11 -9.09 -6.41
C GLY A 115 -13.40 -7.89 -7.30
N VAL A 116 -14.67 -7.76 -7.73
CA VAL A 116 -15.13 -6.67 -8.62
C VAL A 116 -14.90 -5.28 -8.01
N ASN A 117 -15.06 -5.16 -6.68
CA ASN A 117 -14.86 -3.91 -5.96
C ASN A 117 -13.41 -3.75 -5.44
N GLU A 118 -12.52 -4.65 -5.84
CA GLU A 118 -11.15 -4.71 -5.33
C GLU A 118 -10.11 -4.20 -6.34
N LYS A 119 -10.54 -3.47 -7.37
CA LYS A 119 -9.68 -3.05 -8.49
C LYS A 119 -8.94 -1.73 -8.31
N ILE A 120 -9.29 -0.96 -7.27
CA ILE A 120 -8.73 0.37 -7.04
C ILE A 120 -8.27 0.48 -5.58
N ILE A 121 -7.01 0.86 -5.38
CA ILE A 121 -6.46 1.26 -4.07
C ILE A 121 -6.29 2.78 -4.08
N THR A 122 -6.89 3.45 -3.10
CA THR A 122 -6.75 4.90 -2.96
C THR A 122 -5.68 5.23 -1.93
N ILE A 123 -4.64 5.97 -2.33
CA ILE A 123 -3.60 6.47 -1.42
C ILE A 123 -3.70 7.97 -1.29
N THR A 124 -3.63 8.47 -0.07
CA THR A 124 -3.38 9.89 0.20
C THR A 124 -1.94 10.07 0.62
N ALA A 125 -1.14 10.69 -0.24
CA ALA A 125 0.22 11.08 0.09
C ALA A 125 0.24 12.49 0.69
N THR A 126 1.04 12.71 1.74
CA THR A 126 1.16 14.02 2.39
C THR A 126 2.62 14.40 2.65
N ARG A 127 2.94 15.69 2.57
CA ARG A 127 4.21 16.28 3.01
C ARG A 127 3.94 17.69 3.54
N GLY A 128 4.10 17.90 4.85
CA GLY A 128 3.72 19.17 5.48
C GLY A 128 2.25 19.51 5.20
N ALA A 129 2.00 20.68 4.59
CA ALA A 129 0.65 21.13 4.21
C ALA A 129 0.14 20.56 2.87
N HIS A 130 0.99 19.88 2.10
CA HIS A 130 0.64 19.35 0.79
C HIS A 130 0.02 17.96 0.91
N SER A 131 -1.00 17.70 0.08
CA SER A 131 -1.69 16.42 0.00
C SER A 131 -2.04 16.09 -1.45
N GLN A 132 -1.84 14.83 -1.83
CA GLN A 132 -2.17 14.31 -3.15
C GLN A 132 -2.91 12.98 -3.00
N LYS A 133 -4.07 12.87 -3.67
CA LYS A 133 -4.82 11.62 -3.76
C LYS A 133 -4.43 10.87 -5.04
N MET A 134 -4.12 9.59 -4.93
CA MET A 134 -3.64 8.73 -6.02
C MET A 134 -4.48 7.46 -6.04
N ASN A 135 -4.96 7.07 -7.23
CA ASN A 135 -5.75 5.86 -7.41
C ASN A 135 -4.93 4.83 -8.18
N PHE A 136 -4.62 3.71 -7.53
CA PHE A 136 -3.83 2.62 -8.09
C PHE A 136 -4.73 1.51 -8.63
N SER A 137 -4.52 1.14 -9.88
CA SER A 137 -5.13 -0.03 -10.52
C SER A 137 -4.04 -0.92 -11.13
N ILE A 138 -4.42 -2.10 -11.64
CA ILE A 138 -3.50 -3.00 -12.36
C ILE A 138 -2.85 -2.29 -13.56
N THR A 139 -3.56 -1.38 -14.23
CA THR A 139 -3.08 -0.64 -15.40
C THR A 139 -2.43 0.70 -15.05
N ALA A 140 -2.74 1.26 -13.89
CA ALA A 140 -2.15 2.50 -13.35
C ALA A 140 -1.56 2.22 -11.97
N ASN A 141 -0.47 1.44 -11.95
CA ASN A 141 0.15 0.94 -10.73
C ASN A 141 1.29 1.83 -10.20
N SER A 142 1.55 2.97 -10.84
CA SER A 142 2.57 3.93 -10.46
C SER A 142 2.01 5.34 -10.49
N HIS A 143 2.35 6.13 -9.47
CA HIS A 143 2.07 7.57 -9.41
C HIS A 143 3.28 8.31 -8.87
N THR A 144 3.65 9.40 -9.54
CA THR A 144 4.63 10.35 -9.01
C THR A 144 3.98 11.22 -7.95
N VAL A 145 4.63 11.30 -6.78
CA VAL A 145 4.21 12.18 -5.69
C VAL A 145 4.79 13.57 -5.96
N GLY A 146 3.94 14.49 -6.38
CA GLY A 146 4.33 15.87 -6.66
C GLY A 146 4.31 16.70 -5.39
N PHE A 147 5.48 17.13 -4.91
CA PHE A 147 5.57 18.04 -3.75
C PHE A 147 5.65 19.52 -4.14
N ASN A 148 5.96 19.80 -5.41
CA ASN A 148 6.12 21.14 -5.98
C ASN A 148 5.11 21.41 -7.11
N MET A 149 3.82 21.20 -6.84
CA MET A 149 2.78 21.73 -7.73
C MET A 149 2.13 22.92 -7.05
N ASP A 150 2.56 24.13 -7.44
CA ASP A 150 1.68 25.28 -7.46
C ASP A 150 0.46 24.88 -8.28
N TRP A 151 -0.65 24.63 -7.60
CA TRP A 151 -1.95 24.57 -8.25
C TRP A 151 -2.35 26.00 -8.60
N THR A 152 -1.72 26.59 -9.62
CA THR A 152 -2.41 27.66 -10.34
C THR A 152 -3.55 26.97 -11.07
N ASP A 153 -4.74 27.13 -10.50
CA ASP A 153 -6.06 27.00 -11.11
C ASP A 153 -5.99 27.28 -12.62
N THR A 154 -5.84 26.22 -13.42
CA THR A 154 -6.09 26.31 -14.87
C THR A 154 -7.60 26.42 -15.02
N LYS A 155 -8.13 27.62 -14.81
CA LYS A 155 -9.40 28.02 -15.38
C LYS A 155 -9.25 27.91 -16.90
N LEU A 156 -9.83 26.84 -17.43
CA LEU A 156 -10.13 26.71 -18.84
C LEU A 156 -10.89 27.97 -19.28
N GLN A 157 -10.31 28.71 -20.22
CA GLN A 157 -11.05 29.63 -21.08
C GLN A 157 -11.78 28.83 -22.15
#